data_AF-A0A7K6W4A2-F1
#
_entry.id   AF-A0A7K6W4A2-F1
#
_cell.length_a   1.000
_cell.length_b   1.000
_cell.length_c   1.000
_cell.angle_alpha   90.00
_cell.angle_beta   90.00
_cell.angle_gamma   90.00
#
_symmetry.space_group_name_H-M   'P 1'
#
loop_
_entity.id
_entity.type
_entity.pdbx_description
1 polymer ?
#
loop_
_entity_poly.entity_id
_entity_poly.type
_entity_poly.pdbx_seq_one_letter_code
_entity_poly.pdbx_strand_id
1 'polypeptide(L)'
;QFWRYGDWVDVVIDDCLPTYNNQLVFTKSSQRNEFWSALLEKAYAKLHGSYEALKGGNTTEAMEDFTGGVTEFYEIKDAPKDIYKIMKHAIDRGSLMASSIDVS
;
A
#
# COMPACT_ATOMS: atom_id res chain seq x y z
N GLN A 1 -8.89 6.40 6.67
CA GLN A 1 -9.68 6.67 5.46
C GLN A 1 -9.01 5.98 4.29
N PHE A 2 -9.79 5.50 3.33
CA PHE A 2 -9.32 4.96 2.05
C PHE A 2 -10.10 5.60 0.92
N TRP A 3 -9.45 5.86 -0.20
CA TRP A 3 -10.08 6.33 -1.41
C TRP A 3 -10.78 5.17 -2.12
N ARG A 4 -12.06 5.31 -2.45
CA ARG A 4 -12.83 4.28 -3.16
C ARG A 4 -13.75 4.94 -4.16
N TYR A 5 -13.57 4.59 -5.43
CA TYR A 5 -14.44 4.98 -6.54
C TYR A 5 -14.75 6.49 -6.61
N GLY A 6 -13.82 7.34 -6.22
CA GLY A 6 -13.98 8.80 -6.28
C GLY A 6 -14.27 9.49 -4.94
N ASP A 7 -14.41 8.74 -3.85
CA ASP A 7 -14.74 9.28 -2.53
C ASP A 7 -13.85 8.73 -1.41
N TRP A 8 -13.64 9.52 -0.36
CA TRP A 8 -12.97 9.07 0.86
C TRP A 8 -13.94 8.32 1.77
N VAL A 9 -13.55 7.10 2.15
CA VAL A 9 -14.34 6.21 3.00
C VAL A 9 -13.64 6.01 4.34
N ASP A 10 -14.38 6.25 5.42
CA ASP A 10 -13.95 5.92 6.78
C ASP A 10 -14.20 4.44 7.09
N VAL A 11 -13.15 3.74 7.52
CA VAL A 11 -13.23 2.33 7.92
C VAL A 11 -12.91 2.21 9.40
N VAL A 12 -13.93 1.86 10.18
CA VAL A 12 -13.80 1.64 11.63
C VAL A 12 -13.44 0.18 11.89
N ILE A 13 -12.45 -0.05 12.74
CA ILE A 13 -12.01 -1.36 13.20
C ILE A 13 -11.84 -1.34 14.73
N ASP A 14 -11.97 -2.50 15.36
CA ASP A 14 -11.47 -2.73 16.71
C ASP A 14 -9.95 -3.01 16.69
N ASP A 15 -9.34 -3.13 17.86
CA ASP A 15 -7.91 -3.36 18.08
C ASP A 15 -7.51 -4.85 18.25
N CYS A 16 -8.44 -5.80 18.09
CA CYS A 16 -8.11 -7.22 18.11
C CYS A 16 -7.32 -7.59 16.84
N LEU A 17 -6.03 -7.84 17.00
CA LEU A 17 -5.15 -8.22 15.89
C LEU A 17 -4.93 -9.75 15.87
N PRO A 18 -4.84 -10.37 14.68
CA PRO A 18 -4.48 -11.78 14.57
C PRO A 18 -3.09 -12.05 15.14
N THR A 19 -3.00 -12.97 16.11
CA THR A 19 -1.74 -13.35 16.75
C THR A 19 -1.58 -14.87 16.82
N TYR A 20 -0.32 -15.32 16.81
CA TYR A 20 0.08 -16.69 17.09
C TYR A 20 1.27 -16.64 18.05
N ASN A 21 1.20 -17.39 19.16
CA ASN A 21 2.19 -17.32 20.24
C ASN A 21 2.48 -15.89 20.73
N ASN A 22 1.42 -15.07 20.84
CA ASN A 22 1.49 -13.67 21.27
C ASN A 22 2.35 -12.78 20.35
N GLN A 23 2.47 -13.16 19.07
CA GLN A 23 3.12 -12.37 18.03
C GLN A 23 2.14 -12.09 16.88
N LEU A 24 2.19 -10.89 16.32
CA LEU A 24 1.44 -10.54 15.12
C LEU A 24 1.85 -11.46 13.96
N VAL A 25 0.85 -12.00 13.26
CA VAL A 25 1.06 -12.91 12.12
C VAL A 25 1.13 -12.18 10.77
N PHE A 26 0.62 -10.95 10.70
CA PHE A 26 0.68 -10.08 9.51
C PHE A 26 1.63 -8.90 9.75
N THR A 27 1.36 -7.73 9.15
CA THR A 27 2.21 -6.55 9.25
C THR A 27 2.49 -6.19 10.71
N LYS A 28 3.76 -5.96 11.02
CA LYS A 28 4.23 -5.55 12.35
C LYS A 28 5.39 -4.58 12.24
N SER A 29 5.45 -3.62 13.15
CA SER A 29 6.63 -2.78 13.29
C SER A 29 7.80 -3.55 13.91
N SER A 30 9.02 -3.11 13.62
CA SER A 30 10.22 -3.49 14.38
C SER A 30 10.19 -2.92 15.81
N GLN A 31 9.43 -1.83 16.03
CA GLN A 31 9.20 -1.24 17.36
C GLN A 31 8.06 -1.96 18.07
N ARG A 32 8.32 -2.50 19.26
CA ARG A 32 7.37 -3.37 20.01
C ARG A 32 6.00 -2.76 20.31
N ASN A 33 5.93 -1.43 20.47
CA ASN A 33 4.71 -0.75 20.89
C ASN A 33 4.09 0.09 19.76
N GLU A 34 4.44 -0.21 18.50
CA GLU A 34 3.95 0.49 17.33
C GLU A 34 3.01 -0.42 16.52
N PHE A 35 1.71 -0.13 16.59
CA PHE A 35 0.65 -0.97 16.01
C PHE A 35 -0.11 -0.33 14.85
N TRP A 36 0.19 0.93 14.51
CA TRP A 36 -0.58 1.66 13.49
C TRP A 36 -0.56 0.97 12.14
N SER A 37 0.57 0.36 11.74
CA SER A 37 0.69 -0.36 10.47
C SER A 37 -0.14 -1.64 10.45
N ALA A 38 -0.18 -2.37 11.58
CA ALA A 38 -1.01 -3.55 11.74
C ALA A 38 -2.52 -3.20 11.71
N LEU A 39 -2.90 -2.11 12.36
CA LEU A 39 -4.28 -1.60 12.34
C LEU A 39 -4.67 -1.07 10.96
N LEU A 40 -3.78 -0.38 10.27
CA LEU A 40 -4.00 0.10 8.90
C LEU A 40 -4.24 -1.08 7.95
N GLU A 41 -3.40 -2.11 8.01
CA GLU A 41 -3.56 -3.34 7.25
C GLU A 41 -4.89 -4.04 7.59
N LYS A 42 -5.28 -4.10 8.87
CA LYS A 42 -6.59 -4.65 9.28
C LYS A 42 -7.76 -3.89 8.68
N ALA A 43 -7.70 -2.56 8.68
CA ALA A 43 -8.74 -1.72 8.10
C ALA A 43 -8.81 -1.92 6.57
N TYR A 44 -7.67 -2.09 5.92
CA TYR A 44 -7.60 -2.39 4.50
C TYR A 44 -8.12 -3.80 4.18
N ALA A 45 -7.77 -4.81 4.98
CA ALA A 45 -8.31 -6.17 4.89
C ALA A 45 -9.84 -6.19 5.06
N LYS A 46 -10.37 -5.40 6.01
CA LYS A 46 -11.82 -5.25 6.19
C LYS A 46 -12.50 -4.66 4.94
N LEU A 47 -11.87 -3.67 4.32
CA LEU A 47 -12.39 -3.04 3.10
C LEU A 47 -12.45 -4.03 1.93
N HIS A 48 -11.45 -4.90 1.81
CA HIS A 48 -11.36 -5.95 0.79
C HIS A 48 -12.05 -7.26 1.18
N GLY A 49 -12.66 -7.33 2.36
CA GLY A 49 -13.47 -8.46 2.86
C GLY A 49 -12.71 -9.48 3.71
N SER A 50 -11.41 -9.66 3.53
CA SER A 50 -10.57 -10.50 4.38
C SER A 50 -9.08 -10.18 4.25
N TYR A 51 -8.25 -10.68 5.16
CA TYR A 51 -6.78 -10.62 5.02
C TYR A 51 -6.28 -11.43 3.81
N GLU A 52 -6.95 -12.53 3.48
CA GLU A 52 -6.59 -13.37 2.33
C GLU A 52 -6.84 -12.63 1.01
N ALA A 53 -7.86 -11.77 0.94
CA ALA A 53 -8.15 -10.94 -0.23
C ALA A 53 -7.02 -9.95 -0.57
N LEU A 54 -6.14 -9.64 0.38
CA LEU A 54 -4.97 -8.79 0.13
C LEU A 54 -3.82 -9.54 -0.58
N LYS A 55 -3.87 -10.87 -0.63
CA LYS A 55 -2.82 -11.68 -1.25
C LYS A 55 -2.85 -11.53 -2.77
N GLY A 56 -1.71 -11.12 -3.33
CA GLY A 56 -1.59 -10.90 -4.78
C GLY A 56 -2.17 -9.56 -5.26
N GLY A 57 -2.48 -8.65 -4.34
CA GLY A 57 -2.88 -7.28 -4.69
C GLY A 57 -1.76 -6.53 -5.43
N ASN A 58 -2.16 -5.60 -6.29
CA ASN A 58 -1.22 -4.78 -7.05
C ASN A 58 -0.80 -3.55 -6.23
N THR A 59 0.51 -3.27 -6.15
CA THR A 59 1.06 -2.06 -5.51
C THR A 59 0.40 -0.79 -6.05
N THR A 60 0.09 -0.77 -7.33
CA THR A 60 -0.59 0.33 -8.01
C THR A 60 -1.98 0.60 -7.41
N GLU A 61 -2.80 -0.45 -7.24
CA GLU A 61 -4.14 -0.33 -6.64
C GLU A 61 -4.05 0.17 -5.20
N ALA A 62 -3.08 -0.34 -4.43
CA ALA A 62 -2.85 0.12 -3.07
C ALA A 62 -2.46 1.61 -3.02
N MET A 63 -1.62 2.09 -3.95
CA MET A 63 -1.26 3.51 -4.03
C MET A 63 -2.49 4.39 -4.31
N GLU A 64 -3.38 3.97 -5.20
CA GLU A 64 -4.63 4.68 -5.48
C GLU A 64 -5.56 4.70 -4.27
N ASP A 65 -5.82 3.54 -3.67
CA ASP A 65 -6.70 3.40 -2.49
C ASP A 65 -6.18 4.19 -1.27
N PHE A 66 -4.86 4.38 -1.13
CA PHE A 66 -4.29 5.16 -0.02
C PHE A 66 -4.19 6.65 -0.27
N THR A 67 -4.16 7.10 -1.54
CA THR A 67 -3.86 8.51 -1.86
C THR A 67 -4.95 9.23 -2.63
N GLY A 68 -5.84 8.50 -3.32
CA GLY A 68 -6.71 9.05 -4.35
C GLY A 68 -5.98 9.64 -5.56
N GLY A 69 -4.68 9.39 -5.68
CA GLY A 69 -3.85 9.84 -6.78
C GLY A 69 -4.00 8.98 -8.03
N VAL A 70 -3.38 9.45 -9.12
CA VAL A 70 -3.26 8.69 -10.37
C VAL A 70 -1.91 8.01 -10.40
N THR A 71 -1.90 6.74 -10.81
CA THR A 71 -0.67 5.96 -10.93
C THR A 71 -0.16 5.91 -12.37
N GLU A 72 1.16 5.91 -12.51
CA GLU A 72 1.85 5.71 -13.78
C GLU A 72 2.81 4.52 -13.64
N PHE A 73 2.86 3.66 -14.66
CA PHE A 73 3.71 2.48 -14.68
C PHE A 73 4.71 2.55 -15.83
N TYR A 74 5.97 2.21 -15.55
CA TYR A 74 7.05 2.20 -16.53
C TYR A 74 7.77 0.86 -16.50
N GLU A 75 7.74 0.14 -17.62
CA GLU A 75 8.64 -1.00 -17.81
C GLU A 75 10.06 -0.50 -18.07
N ILE A 76 11.02 -0.92 -17.24
CA ILE A 76 12.41 -0.46 -17.35
C ILE A 76 13.03 -0.78 -18.72
N LYS A 77 12.59 -1.87 -19.37
CA LYS A 77 13.06 -2.26 -20.70
C LYS A 77 12.69 -1.25 -21.79
N ASP A 78 11.54 -0.59 -21.64
CA ASP A 78 10.97 0.36 -22.60
C ASP A 78 10.85 1.77 -22.00
N ALA A 79 11.65 2.06 -20.96
CA ALA A 79 11.55 3.32 -20.23
C ALA A 79 11.97 4.52 -21.12
N PRO A 80 11.29 5.67 -20.99
CA PRO A 80 11.64 6.86 -21.74
C PRO A 80 13.04 7.36 -21.36
N LYS A 81 13.75 7.97 -22.32
CA LYS A 81 15.14 8.43 -22.14
C LYS A 81 15.31 9.45 -21.01
N ASP A 82 14.25 10.17 -20.68
CA ASP A 82 14.18 11.18 -19.62
C ASP A 82 13.55 10.66 -18.32
N ILE A 83 13.48 9.32 -18.12
CA ILE A 83 12.92 8.71 -16.91
C ILE A 83 13.49 9.29 -15.61
N TYR A 84 14.80 9.59 -15.57
CA TYR A 84 15.41 10.23 -14.40
C TYR A 84 14.79 11.61 -14.08
N LYS A 85 14.48 12.39 -15.12
CA LYS A 85 13.85 13.70 -14.97
C LYS A 85 12.40 13.55 -14.50
N ILE A 86 11.68 12.57 -15.03
CA ILE A 86 10.32 12.21 -14.57
C ILE A 86 10.35 11.86 -13.09
N MET A 87 11.24 10.94 -12.68
CA MET A 87 11.42 10.56 -11.27
C MET A 87 11.78 11.74 -10.37
N LYS A 88 12.66 12.63 -10.83
CA LYS A 88 13.03 13.83 -10.08
C LYS A 88 11.82 14.74 -9.84
N HIS A 89 11.02 15.00 -10.88
CA HIS A 89 9.80 15.77 -10.75
C HIS A 89 8.76 15.08 -9.85
N ALA A 90 8.68 13.75 -9.87
CA ALA A 90 7.81 12.98 -8.98
C ALA A 90 8.23 13.19 -7.50
N ILE A 91 9.53 13.11 -7.20
CA ILE A 91 10.06 13.39 -5.85
C ILE A 91 9.75 14.83 -5.42
N ASP A 92 10.02 15.81 -6.29
CA ASP A 92 9.81 17.23 -5.99
C ASP A 92 8.34 17.55 -5.68
N ARG A 93 7.40 16.74 -6.19
CA ARG A 93 5.95 16.86 -5.95
C ARG A 93 5.44 16.01 -4.78
N GLY A 94 6.31 15.23 -4.14
CA GLY A 94 5.91 14.30 -3.08
C GLY A 94 5.13 13.07 -3.56
N SER A 95 5.28 12.70 -4.85
CA SER A 95 4.67 11.49 -5.39
C SER A 95 5.29 10.24 -4.77
N LEU A 96 4.46 9.20 -4.57
CA LEU A 96 4.94 7.89 -4.19
C LEU A 96 5.51 7.16 -5.41
N MET A 97 6.62 6.46 -5.23
CA MET A 97 7.24 5.65 -6.27
C MET A 97 7.57 4.27 -5.71
N ALA A 98 7.33 3.23 -6.49
CA ALA A 98 7.71 1.87 -6.18
C ALA A 98 8.34 1.21 -7.41
N SER A 99 9.16 0.19 -7.16
CA SER A 99 9.76 -0.64 -8.19
C SER A 99 9.75 -2.09 -7.72
N SER A 100 9.52 -3.02 -8.64
CA SER A 100 9.63 -4.46 -8.41
C SER A 100 10.61 -5.07 -9.41
N ILE A 101 11.13 -6.25 -9.05
CA ILE A 101 11.92 -7.10 -9.94
C ILE A 101 11.15 -8.41 -10.07
N ASP A 102 10.80 -8.77 -11.30
CA ASP A 102 10.12 -10.04 -11.56
C ASP A 102 11.07 -11.21 -11.28
N VAL A 103 10.61 -12.16 -10.48
CA VAL A 103 11.31 -13.41 -10.22
C VAL A 103 10.85 -14.42 -11.26
N SER A 104 11.75 -14.78 -12.18
CA SER A 104 11.55 -15.81 -13.21
C SER A 104 11.54 -17.23 -12.66
#